data_AF-A0A285JNG4-F1
#
_entry.id   AF-A0A285JNG4-F1
#
_cell.length_a   1.000
_cell.length_b   1.000
_cell.length_c   1.000
_cell.angle_alpha   90.00
_cell.angle_beta   90.00
_cell.angle_gamma   90.00
#
_symmetry.space_group_name_H-M   'P 1'
#
loop_
_entity.id
_entity.type
_entity.pdbx_description
1 polymer ?
#
loop_
_entity_poly.entity_id
_entity_poly.type
_entity_poly.pdbx_seq_one_letter_code
_entity_poly.pdbx_strand_id
1 'polypeptide(L)'
;MSGTEDKKTLPPFWLDSEGNDQTARFNFYRFCQLLEKTSGNSLGTGLYPDSDPVRFRPDPHLGFPSSELKRTETDPDNPDAPPTVRTKFLGLYGVDSPLPTAYIDDINQGREGADAMAAFLDIFNHRLMTQFYRIWKKYSYPATFEDGGRDKFSRSLMALAGVSHSRELPPSRLLAILPAMLHPTHTTEGVAAIIRSQAPNTQVKVIPHHPVWMPVAEPARMSINGGMTLGERPILGDEVEDANYCMRIEMNTEDADEAKGWMPRGQLRRDVFALLKTYLGCDYDASLHLTVPVRLLPRPRLGDPDLFSGYNIMLGLRDDNEDQMPQTMRMRIGKLRGRDFDEE
;
A
#
# COMPACT_ATOMS: atom_id res chain seq x y z
N MET A 1 -40.68 14.15 -14.30
CA MET A 1 -40.65 12.70 -14.03
C MET A 1 -39.40 12.43 -13.21
N SER A 2 -39.56 12.52 -11.90
CA SER A 2 -38.52 12.33 -10.89
C SER A 2 -38.26 10.83 -10.72
N GLY A 3 -37.04 10.39 -11.01
CA GLY A 3 -36.57 9.06 -10.63
C GLY A 3 -36.41 9.01 -9.12
N THR A 4 -37.25 8.22 -8.46
CA THR A 4 -37.07 7.73 -7.10
C THR A 4 -35.82 6.86 -7.12
N GLU A 5 -34.68 7.40 -6.69
CA GLU A 5 -33.53 6.58 -6.32
C GLU A 5 -33.92 5.77 -5.09
N ASP A 6 -34.04 4.46 -5.26
CA ASP A 6 -34.26 3.49 -4.18
C ASP A 6 -33.23 3.75 -3.06
N LYS A 7 -33.71 4.26 -1.92
CA LYS A 7 -32.93 4.35 -0.69
C LYS A 7 -32.54 2.93 -0.30
N LYS A 8 -31.31 2.55 -0.65
CA LYS A 8 -30.71 1.27 -0.25
C LYS A 8 -30.85 1.09 1.25
N THR A 9 -31.80 0.24 1.67
CA THR A 9 -31.86 -0.33 3.01
C THR A 9 -30.50 -0.97 3.28
N LEU A 10 -29.76 -0.41 4.23
CA LEU A 10 -28.43 -0.89 4.61
C LEU A 10 -28.57 -2.36 5.07
N PRO A 11 -27.73 -3.29 4.59
CA PRO A 11 -27.71 -4.62 5.16
C PRO A 11 -27.32 -4.50 6.63
N PRO A 12 -28.10 -5.07 7.57
CA PRO A 12 -27.93 -4.83 8.98
C PRO A 12 -26.74 -5.63 9.52
N PHE A 13 -25.53 -5.12 9.33
CA PHE A 13 -24.30 -5.73 9.84
C PHE A 13 -24.22 -5.77 11.37
N TRP A 14 -25.12 -5.04 12.04
CA TRP A 14 -25.26 -4.98 13.48
C TRP A 14 -26.16 -6.06 14.07
N LEU A 15 -26.87 -6.84 13.24
CA LEU A 15 -27.67 -7.98 13.68
C LEU A 15 -26.85 -9.27 13.56
N ASP A 16 -27.00 -10.15 14.55
CA ASP A 16 -26.47 -11.52 14.49
C ASP A 16 -27.27 -12.38 13.49
N SER A 17 -26.74 -13.56 13.17
CA SER A 17 -27.41 -14.63 12.43
C SER A 17 -28.78 -15.04 13.04
N GLU A 18 -28.98 -14.81 14.33
CA GLU A 18 -30.24 -15.03 15.07
C GLU A 18 -31.15 -13.79 15.13
N GLY A 19 -30.74 -12.66 14.53
CA GLY A 19 -31.50 -11.39 14.56
C GLY A 19 -31.34 -10.57 15.83
N ASN A 20 -30.42 -10.95 16.73
CA ASN A 20 -30.11 -10.20 17.95
C ASN A 20 -29.21 -9.00 17.67
N ASP A 21 -29.47 -7.86 18.31
CA ASP A 21 -28.66 -6.65 18.15
C ASP A 21 -27.30 -6.77 18.87
N GLN A 22 -26.21 -6.73 18.09
CA GLN A 22 -24.83 -6.75 18.59
C GLN A 22 -24.18 -5.37 18.63
N THR A 23 -24.92 -4.29 18.40
CA THR A 23 -24.41 -2.90 18.37
C THR A 23 -23.56 -2.57 19.60
N ALA A 24 -23.95 -3.03 20.79
CA ALA A 24 -23.22 -2.79 22.04
C ALA A 24 -21.80 -3.38 22.09
N ARG A 25 -21.49 -4.37 21.24
CA ARG A 25 -20.15 -4.98 21.19
C ARG A 25 -19.16 -4.19 20.33
N PHE A 26 -19.65 -3.31 19.46
CA PHE A 26 -18.80 -2.53 18.58
C PHE A 26 -18.25 -1.29 19.28
N ASN A 27 -16.98 -0.97 19.00
CA ASN A 27 -16.47 0.38 19.23
C ASN A 27 -17.07 1.36 18.22
N PHE A 28 -17.36 2.59 18.66
CA PHE A 28 -17.94 3.65 17.84
C PHE A 28 -17.18 3.89 16.53
N TYR A 29 -15.84 3.98 16.58
CA TYR A 29 -15.04 4.22 15.38
C TYR A 29 -15.15 3.08 14.38
N ARG A 30 -15.10 1.83 14.86
CA ARG A 30 -15.19 0.64 14.00
C ARG A 30 -16.59 0.51 13.39
N PHE A 31 -17.63 0.80 14.17
CA PHE A 31 -19.01 0.82 13.70
C PHE A 31 -19.18 1.81 12.54
N CYS A 32 -18.72 3.05 12.71
CA CYS A 32 -18.77 4.08 11.67
C CYS A 32 -17.96 3.70 10.42
N GLN A 33 -16.79 3.07 10.56
CA GLN A 33 -16.00 2.58 9.42
C GLN A 33 -16.74 1.50 8.61
N LEU A 34 -17.36 0.53 9.30
CA LEU A 34 -18.14 -0.52 8.64
C LEU A 34 -19.35 0.07 7.93
N LEU A 35 -20.00 1.04 8.56
CA LEU A 35 -21.11 1.78 7.98
C LEU A 35 -20.72 2.50 6.68
N GLU A 36 -19.58 3.22 6.67
CA GLU A 36 -19.08 3.87 5.45
C GLU A 36 -18.73 2.87 4.34
N LYS A 37 -18.14 1.72 4.69
CA LYS A 37 -17.83 0.65 3.72
C LYS A 37 -19.09 0.03 3.11
N THR A 38 -20.16 -0.07 3.89
CA THR A 38 -21.41 -0.73 3.49
C THR A 38 -22.34 0.21 2.72
N SER A 39 -22.43 1.46 3.16
CA SER A 39 -23.26 2.50 2.53
C SER A 39 -22.58 3.12 1.30
N GLY A 40 -21.25 3.12 1.24
CA GLY A 40 -20.49 3.85 0.23
C GLY A 40 -20.49 5.38 0.44
N ASN A 41 -21.19 5.87 1.47
CA ASN A 41 -21.33 7.29 1.78
C ASN A 41 -20.47 7.64 2.99
N SER A 42 -19.77 8.78 2.91
CA SER A 42 -18.97 9.31 4.03
C SER A 42 -19.86 10.07 5.00
N LEU A 43 -19.89 9.63 6.26
CA LEU A 43 -20.71 10.21 7.33
C LEU A 43 -20.38 11.69 7.56
N GLY A 44 -21.42 12.51 7.75
CA GLY A 44 -21.29 13.92 8.13
C GLY A 44 -20.70 14.83 7.04
N THR A 45 -20.73 14.39 5.78
CA THR A 45 -20.30 15.19 4.62
C THR A 45 -21.42 16.08 4.10
N GLY A 46 -22.68 15.63 4.24
CA GLY A 46 -23.84 16.36 3.77
C GLY A 46 -24.23 17.54 4.67
N LEU A 47 -24.98 18.48 4.08
CA LEU A 47 -25.51 19.64 4.80
C LEU A 47 -26.71 19.25 5.68
N TYR A 48 -27.47 18.23 5.30
CA TYR A 48 -28.70 17.82 5.98
C TYR A 48 -28.49 16.50 6.73
N PRO A 49 -29.00 16.36 7.97
CA PRO A 49 -28.99 15.10 8.71
C PRO A 49 -29.61 13.91 7.95
N ASP A 50 -30.54 14.19 7.03
CA ASP A 50 -31.23 13.16 6.24
C ASP A 50 -30.37 12.55 5.14
N SER A 51 -29.26 13.19 4.81
CA SER A 51 -28.28 12.65 3.85
C SER A 51 -27.39 11.57 4.45
N ASP A 52 -27.34 11.50 5.79
CA ASP A 52 -26.54 10.49 6.47
C ASP A 52 -27.31 9.15 6.55
N PRO A 53 -26.63 8.03 6.28
CA PRO A 53 -27.23 6.69 6.30
C PRO A 53 -27.82 6.27 7.67
N VAL A 54 -27.40 6.90 8.76
CA VAL A 54 -27.77 6.56 10.14
C VAL A 54 -27.88 7.82 10.97
N ARG A 55 -28.83 7.84 11.92
CA ARG A 55 -28.95 8.92 12.90
C ARG A 55 -28.32 8.51 14.23
N PHE A 56 -27.53 9.40 14.81
CA PHE A 56 -26.95 9.20 16.15
C PHE A 56 -27.76 9.98 17.16
N ARG A 57 -28.24 9.30 18.20
CA ARG A 57 -28.97 9.90 19.32
C ARG A 57 -28.41 9.39 20.63
N PRO A 58 -28.22 10.24 21.64
CA PRO A 58 -27.88 9.75 22.98
C PRO A 58 -28.99 8.86 23.57
N ASP A 59 -28.60 7.97 24.48
CA ASP A 59 -29.53 7.23 25.32
C ASP A 59 -29.99 8.13 26.48
N PRO A 60 -31.30 8.30 26.70
CA PRO A 60 -31.81 9.16 27.79
C PRO A 60 -31.54 8.58 29.19
N HIS A 61 -31.27 7.27 29.29
CA HIS A 61 -31.09 6.60 30.57
C HIS A 61 -29.78 7.01 31.26
N LEU A 62 -29.85 7.22 32.56
CA LEU A 62 -28.72 7.61 33.41
C LEU A 62 -27.93 6.43 34.01
N GLY A 63 -28.04 5.24 33.41
CA GLY A 63 -27.32 4.05 33.87
C GLY A 63 -25.85 4.07 33.48
N PHE A 64 -24.98 3.53 34.33
CA PHE A 64 -23.54 3.42 34.01
C PHE A 64 -23.32 2.72 32.65
N PRO A 65 -22.54 3.34 31.73
CA PRO A 65 -22.35 2.78 30.41
C PRO A 65 -21.42 1.55 30.46
N SER A 66 -21.95 0.40 30.03
CA SER A 66 -21.17 -0.81 29.77
C SER A 66 -20.37 -0.77 28.47
N SER A 67 -20.74 0.14 27.56
CA SER A 67 -20.28 0.23 26.17
C SER A 67 -20.58 1.61 25.59
N GLU A 68 -19.85 2.02 24.56
CA GLU A 68 -20.04 3.31 23.87
C GLU A 68 -21.39 3.39 23.14
N LEU A 69 -21.80 2.27 22.52
CA LEU A 69 -23.06 2.12 21.82
C LEU A 69 -24.01 1.22 22.63
N LYS A 70 -25.33 1.49 22.57
CA LYS A 70 -26.35 0.69 23.25
C LYS A 70 -27.08 -0.24 22.29
N ARG A 71 -27.77 0.32 21.31
CA ARG A 71 -28.59 -0.43 20.35
C ARG A 71 -28.86 0.38 19.09
N THR A 72 -29.26 -0.32 18.04
CA THR A 72 -29.82 0.26 16.81
C THR A 72 -31.34 0.10 16.82
N GLU A 73 -32.05 1.21 16.70
CA GLU A 73 -33.50 1.27 16.63
C GLU A 73 -33.89 1.52 15.17
N THR A 74 -34.74 0.66 14.63
CA THR A 74 -35.47 0.91 13.38
C THR A 74 -36.88 1.31 13.77
N ASP A 75 -37.41 2.35 13.13
CA ASP A 75 -38.76 2.80 13.39
C ASP A 75 -39.74 1.90 12.60
N PRO A 76 -40.59 1.09 13.28
CA PRO A 76 -41.53 0.22 12.58
C PRO A 76 -42.62 1.01 11.82
N ASP A 77 -42.91 2.24 12.25
CA ASP A 77 -43.93 3.09 11.64
C ASP A 77 -43.39 3.82 10.40
N ASN A 78 -42.07 3.93 10.27
CA ASN A 78 -41.41 4.52 9.11
C ASN A 78 -40.16 3.72 8.69
N PRO A 79 -40.34 2.58 8.00
CA PRO A 79 -39.23 1.71 7.59
C PRO A 79 -38.24 2.38 6.62
N ASP A 80 -38.64 3.46 5.94
CA ASP A 80 -37.78 4.25 5.04
C ASP A 80 -36.93 5.30 5.77
N ALA A 81 -37.11 5.47 7.08
CA ALA A 81 -36.30 6.35 7.90
C ALA A 81 -34.92 5.72 8.18
N PRO A 82 -33.84 6.53 8.23
CA PRO A 82 -32.53 6.02 8.60
C PRO A 82 -32.57 5.45 10.02
N PRO A 83 -31.94 4.29 10.27
CA PRO A 83 -31.92 3.68 11.59
C PRO A 83 -31.23 4.61 12.60
N THR A 84 -31.68 4.55 13.84
CA THR A 84 -31.20 5.36 14.96
C THR A 84 -30.24 4.54 15.82
N VAL A 85 -28.98 4.95 15.89
CA VAL A 85 -27.99 4.38 16.82
C VAL A 85 -28.03 5.16 18.14
N ARG A 86 -28.27 4.43 19.24
CA ARG A 86 -28.21 4.97 20.60
C ARG A 86 -26.78 4.96 21.12
N THR A 87 -26.23 6.13 21.40
CA THR A 87 -24.88 6.32 21.98
C THR A 87 -24.99 6.62 23.46
N LYS A 88 -24.02 6.19 24.27
CA LYS A 88 -23.97 6.50 25.71
C LYS A 88 -23.00 7.60 26.08
N PHE A 89 -22.17 8.04 25.13
CA PHE A 89 -21.17 9.09 25.32
C PHE A 89 -21.51 10.31 24.45
N LEU A 90 -20.91 11.46 24.78
CA LEU A 90 -20.92 12.69 23.98
C LEU A 90 -22.34 13.14 23.59
N GLY A 91 -23.25 13.15 24.55
CA GLY A 91 -24.64 13.58 24.38
C GLY A 91 -24.95 14.86 25.16
N LEU A 92 -25.81 15.71 24.60
CA LEU A 92 -26.38 16.87 25.30
C LEU A 92 -27.44 16.46 26.34
N TYR A 93 -27.80 15.19 26.42
CA TYR A 93 -28.59 14.59 27.50
C TYR A 93 -28.10 13.15 27.73
N GLY A 94 -28.45 12.56 28.86
CA GLY A 94 -27.91 11.28 29.32
C GLY A 94 -26.76 11.46 30.32
N VAL A 95 -25.99 10.40 30.55
CA VAL A 95 -24.99 10.30 31.65
C VAL A 95 -23.89 11.36 31.55
N ASP A 96 -23.40 11.63 30.35
CA ASP A 96 -22.24 12.51 30.11
C ASP A 96 -22.63 13.94 29.72
N SER A 97 -23.88 14.35 29.98
CA SER A 97 -24.37 15.65 29.52
C SER A 97 -23.81 16.82 30.32
N PRO A 98 -23.36 17.91 29.65
CA PRO A 98 -22.97 19.15 30.30
C PRO A 98 -24.18 20.05 30.65
N LEU A 99 -25.40 19.69 30.25
CA LEU A 99 -26.58 20.50 30.50
C LEU A 99 -27.02 20.44 31.97
N PRO A 100 -27.77 21.45 32.45
CA PRO A 100 -28.34 21.41 33.79
C PRO A 100 -29.17 20.14 34.04
N THR A 101 -29.05 19.57 35.24
CA THR A 101 -29.69 18.32 35.63
C THR A 101 -31.21 18.33 35.46
N ALA A 102 -31.86 19.50 35.56
CA ALA A 102 -33.30 19.64 35.34
C ALA A 102 -33.73 19.12 33.95
N TYR A 103 -33.04 19.54 32.88
CA TYR A 103 -33.35 19.08 31.52
C TYR A 103 -33.09 17.59 31.34
N ILE A 104 -32.02 17.09 31.96
CA ILE A 104 -31.64 15.68 31.89
C ILE A 104 -32.70 14.81 32.58
N ASP A 105 -33.16 15.24 33.76
CA ASP A 105 -34.15 14.52 34.56
C ASP A 105 -35.54 14.53 33.89
N ASP A 106 -35.94 15.66 33.29
CA ASP A 106 -37.19 15.76 32.52
C ASP A 106 -37.19 14.78 31.33
N ILE A 107 -36.06 14.67 30.61
CA ILE A 107 -35.89 13.74 29.49
C ILE A 107 -35.85 12.29 29.98
N ASN A 108 -35.12 11.99 31.06
CA ASN A 108 -35.00 10.64 31.60
C ASN A 108 -36.31 10.12 32.22
N GLN A 109 -37.11 11.00 32.84
CA GLN A 109 -38.43 10.65 33.40
C GLN A 109 -39.55 10.64 32.36
N GLY A 110 -39.29 11.11 31.14
CA GLY A 110 -40.31 11.20 30.09
C GLY A 110 -41.46 12.13 30.46
N ARG A 111 -41.16 13.29 31.09
CA ARG A 111 -42.18 14.30 31.41
C ARG A 111 -42.80 14.89 30.15
N GLU A 112 -43.94 15.55 30.29
CA GLU A 112 -44.63 16.19 29.16
C GLU A 112 -43.69 17.18 28.45
N GLY A 113 -43.50 17.00 27.14
CA GLY A 113 -42.57 17.80 26.33
C GLY A 113 -41.12 17.27 26.26
N ALA A 114 -40.78 16.20 26.99
CA ALA A 114 -39.46 15.57 26.95
C ALA A 114 -39.05 15.13 25.53
N ASP A 115 -39.98 14.52 24.79
CA ASP A 115 -39.72 14.04 23.42
C ASP A 115 -39.38 15.17 22.45
N ALA A 116 -40.08 16.30 22.57
CA ALA A 116 -39.83 17.49 21.75
C ALA A 116 -38.47 18.12 22.09
N MET A 117 -38.12 18.17 23.38
CA MET A 117 -36.81 18.65 23.84
C MET A 117 -35.68 17.74 23.34
N ALA A 118 -35.83 16.42 23.50
CA ALA A 118 -34.85 15.44 23.03
C ALA A 118 -34.68 15.53 21.50
N ALA A 119 -35.78 15.61 20.74
CA ALA A 119 -35.74 15.76 19.29
C ALA A 119 -35.03 17.04 18.83
N PHE A 120 -35.21 18.15 19.57
CA PHE A 120 -34.48 19.39 19.31
C PHE A 120 -32.97 19.25 19.57
N LEU A 121 -32.60 18.66 20.72
CA LEU A 121 -31.20 18.44 21.07
C LEU A 121 -30.51 17.44 20.11
N ASP A 122 -31.26 16.48 19.58
CA ASP A 122 -30.76 15.46 18.66
C ASP A 122 -30.23 16.02 17.34
N ILE A 123 -30.75 17.17 16.89
CA ILE A 123 -30.23 17.87 15.70
C ILE A 123 -28.75 18.23 15.91
N PHE A 124 -28.42 18.69 17.11
CA PHE A 124 -27.05 19.05 17.49
C PHE A 124 -26.20 17.82 17.80
N ASN A 125 -26.76 16.86 18.56
CA ASN A 125 -26.04 15.63 18.92
C ASN A 125 -25.57 14.87 17.68
N HIS A 126 -26.46 14.69 16.69
CA HIS A 126 -26.13 13.94 15.50
C HIS A 126 -24.97 14.60 14.72
N ARG A 127 -25.04 15.92 14.51
CA ARG A 127 -23.96 16.66 13.83
C ARG A 127 -22.65 16.64 14.63
N LEU A 128 -22.72 16.80 15.94
CA LEU A 128 -21.53 16.81 16.79
C LEU A 128 -20.83 15.44 16.77
N MET A 129 -21.60 14.36 16.83
CA MET A 129 -21.10 12.98 16.75
C MET A 129 -20.48 12.66 15.39
N THR A 130 -21.12 13.06 14.29
CA THR A 130 -20.57 12.82 12.95
C THR A 130 -19.29 13.64 12.71
N GLN A 131 -19.22 14.89 13.15
CA GLN A 131 -17.98 15.68 13.05
C GLN A 131 -16.87 15.12 13.94
N PHE A 132 -17.19 14.63 15.15
CA PHE A 132 -16.22 13.99 16.03
C PHE A 132 -15.57 12.77 15.35
N TYR A 133 -16.39 11.90 14.74
CA TYR A 133 -15.88 10.79 13.93
C TYR A 133 -14.98 11.25 12.78
N ARG A 134 -15.37 12.32 12.05
CA ARG A 134 -14.58 12.87 10.95
C ARG A 134 -13.24 13.44 11.40
N ILE A 135 -13.18 14.07 12.56
CA ILE A 135 -11.92 14.57 13.14
C ILE A 135 -10.99 13.39 13.41
N TRP A 136 -11.48 12.35 14.08
CA TRP A 136 -10.69 11.14 14.32
C TRP A 136 -10.21 10.51 13.01
N LYS A 137 -11.11 10.34 12.03
CA LYS A 137 -10.77 9.78 10.72
C LYS A 137 -9.69 10.61 10.02
N LYS A 138 -9.77 11.94 10.08
CA LYS A 138 -8.78 12.84 9.46
C LYS A 138 -7.35 12.65 9.99
N TYR A 139 -7.20 12.36 11.29
CA TYR A 139 -5.89 12.18 11.93
C TYR A 139 -5.45 10.71 12.05
N SER A 140 -6.32 9.76 11.70
CA SER A 140 -6.06 8.33 11.76
C SER A 140 -5.68 7.78 10.38
N TYR A 141 -4.38 7.74 10.07
CA TYR A 141 -3.88 7.29 8.78
C TYR A 141 -4.38 5.88 8.36
N PRO A 142 -4.36 4.85 9.25
CA PRO A 142 -4.85 3.52 8.89
C PRO A 142 -6.34 3.49 8.53
N ALA A 143 -7.14 4.42 9.05
CA ALA A 143 -8.57 4.52 8.76
C ALA A 143 -8.86 5.19 7.41
N THR A 144 -7.95 6.04 6.93
CA THR A 144 -8.07 6.76 5.65
C THR A 144 -7.30 6.12 4.51
N PHE A 145 -6.49 5.09 4.78
CA PHE A 145 -5.72 4.42 3.77
C PHE A 145 -6.65 3.76 2.75
N GLU A 146 -6.57 4.22 1.50
CA GLU A 146 -7.27 3.64 0.37
C GLU A 146 -6.33 2.71 -0.39
N ASP A 147 -6.86 1.60 -0.88
CA ASP A 147 -6.07 0.62 -1.63
C ASP A 147 -5.31 1.29 -2.79
N GLY A 148 -4.01 1.00 -2.86
CA GLY A 148 -3.11 1.61 -3.82
C GLY A 148 -2.55 2.98 -3.40
N GLY A 149 -2.77 3.44 -2.17
CA GLY A 149 -2.22 4.71 -1.66
C GLY A 149 -2.80 5.93 -2.38
N ARG A 150 -4.07 5.83 -2.78
CA ARG A 150 -4.77 6.89 -3.54
C ARG A 150 -5.26 8.03 -2.66
N ASP A 151 -5.18 7.87 -1.34
CA ASP A 151 -5.62 8.86 -0.37
C ASP A 151 -4.75 10.11 -0.38
N LYS A 152 -5.32 11.22 0.11
CA LYS A 152 -4.64 12.53 0.10
C LYS A 152 -3.38 12.56 0.98
N PHE A 153 -3.35 11.75 2.04
CA PHE A 153 -2.21 11.71 2.96
C PHE A 153 -1.04 10.96 2.33
N SER A 154 -1.28 9.76 1.78
CA SER A 154 -0.32 8.98 1.00
C SER A 154 0.24 9.78 -0.17
N ARG A 155 -0.60 10.51 -0.92
CA ARG A 155 -0.11 11.40 -2.00
C ARG A 155 0.81 12.50 -1.47
N SER A 156 0.49 13.09 -0.31
CA SER A 156 1.34 14.10 0.34
C SER A 156 2.67 13.51 0.79
N LEU A 157 2.67 12.29 1.34
CA LEU A 157 3.89 11.56 1.71
C LEU A 157 4.76 11.24 0.47
N MET A 158 4.14 10.81 -0.61
CA MET A 158 4.84 10.56 -1.87
C MET A 158 5.42 11.84 -2.48
N ALA A 159 4.69 12.96 -2.41
CA ALA A 159 5.19 14.25 -2.83
C ALA A 159 6.39 14.72 -2.00
N LEU A 160 6.42 14.44 -0.69
CA LEU A 160 7.56 14.70 0.18
C LEU A 160 8.80 13.89 -0.23
N ALA A 161 8.59 12.65 -0.70
CA ALA A 161 9.65 11.80 -1.26
C ALA A 161 10.06 12.18 -2.69
N GLY A 162 9.54 13.29 -3.24
CA GLY A 162 9.89 13.78 -4.58
C GLY A 162 9.14 13.10 -5.74
N VAL A 163 8.18 12.22 -5.46
CA VAL A 163 7.40 11.51 -6.49
C VAL A 163 5.96 12.02 -6.51
N SER A 164 5.65 12.91 -7.44
CA SER A 164 4.29 13.49 -7.54
C SER A 164 3.32 12.63 -8.35
N HIS A 165 3.79 11.98 -9.43
CA HIS A 165 2.98 11.14 -10.30
C HIS A 165 3.82 10.00 -10.89
N SER A 166 3.86 8.84 -10.21
CA SER A 166 4.39 7.63 -10.85
C SER A 166 3.34 7.05 -11.78
N ARG A 167 3.64 7.02 -13.09
CA ARG A 167 2.78 6.38 -14.11
C ARG A 167 3.00 4.87 -14.21
N GLU A 168 4.17 4.40 -13.79
CA GLU A 168 4.62 3.03 -14.04
C GLU A 168 4.36 2.08 -12.86
N LEU A 169 4.30 2.61 -11.64
CA LEU A 169 4.16 1.80 -10.44
C LEU A 169 2.98 2.23 -9.57
N PRO A 170 2.28 1.27 -8.94
CA PRO A 170 1.25 1.60 -7.97
C PRO A 170 1.89 2.34 -6.77
N PRO A 171 1.31 3.46 -6.31
CA PRO A 171 1.85 4.24 -5.19
C PRO A 171 2.03 3.42 -3.90
N SER A 172 1.24 2.37 -3.69
CA SER A 172 1.37 1.46 -2.54
C SER A 172 2.76 0.83 -2.43
N ARG A 173 3.39 0.47 -3.55
CA ARG A 173 4.75 -0.11 -3.54
C ARG A 173 5.81 0.93 -3.25
N LEU A 174 5.58 2.16 -3.70
CA LEU A 174 6.48 3.27 -3.40
C LEU A 174 6.40 3.66 -1.90
N LEU A 175 5.21 3.58 -1.29
CA LEU A 175 5.07 3.77 0.16
C LEU A 175 5.86 2.76 0.98
N ALA A 176 6.00 1.52 0.51
CA ALA A 176 6.81 0.50 1.19
C ALA A 176 8.31 0.84 1.20
N ILE A 177 8.80 1.54 0.18
CA ILE A 177 10.21 1.95 0.05
C ILE A 177 10.46 3.40 0.52
N LEU A 178 9.43 4.07 1.03
CA LEU A 178 9.49 5.46 1.47
C LEU A 178 10.65 5.76 2.44
N PRO A 179 10.96 4.90 3.44
CA PRO A 179 12.11 5.15 4.32
C PRO A 179 13.44 5.24 3.56
N ALA A 180 13.64 4.41 2.54
CA ALA A 180 14.85 4.43 1.72
C ALA A 180 14.91 5.70 0.85
N MET A 181 13.76 6.19 0.38
CA MET A 181 13.65 7.38 -0.47
C MET A 181 13.81 8.71 0.28
N LEU A 182 13.55 8.74 1.58
CA LEU A 182 13.71 9.95 2.40
C LEU A 182 15.19 10.33 2.57
N HIS A 183 16.12 9.39 2.38
CA HIS A 183 17.54 9.65 2.48
C HIS A 183 18.09 10.21 1.15
N PRO A 184 18.86 11.31 1.18
CA PRO A 184 19.46 11.88 -0.02
C PRO A 184 20.57 10.99 -0.60
N THR A 185 21.10 10.06 0.19
CA THR A 185 22.15 9.12 -0.22
C THR A 185 21.56 7.76 -0.55
N HIS A 186 21.94 7.22 -1.71
CA HIS A 186 21.56 5.86 -2.11
C HIS A 186 22.48 4.85 -1.43
N THR A 187 21.94 4.11 -0.45
CA THR A 187 22.71 3.10 0.30
C THR A 187 22.51 1.71 -0.30
N THR A 188 23.50 0.83 -0.09
CA THR A 188 23.40 -0.60 -0.42
C THR A 188 22.23 -1.27 0.29
N GLU A 189 21.96 -0.84 1.52
CA GLU A 189 20.84 -1.28 2.33
C GLU A 189 19.50 -0.83 1.75
N GLY A 190 19.41 0.39 1.22
CA GLY A 190 18.22 0.88 0.52
C GLY A 190 17.88 0.04 -0.71
N VAL A 191 18.89 -0.28 -1.53
CA VAL A 191 18.72 -1.17 -2.69
C VAL A 191 18.29 -2.58 -2.26
N ALA A 192 18.90 -3.12 -1.20
CA ALA A 192 18.51 -4.42 -0.67
C ALA A 192 17.08 -4.40 -0.08
N ALA A 193 16.67 -3.32 0.58
CA ALA A 193 15.33 -3.16 1.14
C ALA A 193 14.25 -3.10 0.07
N ILE A 194 14.52 -2.43 -1.07
CA ILE A 194 13.61 -2.40 -2.22
C ILE A 194 13.34 -3.82 -2.72
N ILE A 195 14.40 -4.62 -2.93
CA ILE A 195 14.26 -5.98 -3.44
C ILE A 195 13.53 -6.86 -2.42
N ARG A 196 13.91 -6.79 -1.13
CA ARG A 196 13.25 -7.55 -0.04
C ARG A 196 11.77 -7.19 0.12
N SER A 197 11.37 -5.96 -0.21
CA SER A 197 9.96 -5.54 -0.14
C SER A 197 9.07 -6.28 -1.14
N GLN A 198 9.63 -6.70 -2.29
CA GLN A 198 8.90 -7.44 -3.33
C GLN A 198 9.16 -8.95 -3.28
N ALA A 199 10.34 -9.35 -2.83
CA ALA A 199 10.79 -10.75 -2.73
C ALA A 199 11.33 -11.04 -1.32
N PRO A 200 10.47 -11.41 -0.35
CA PRO A 200 10.87 -11.61 1.03
C PRO A 200 11.82 -12.80 1.22
N ASN A 201 11.75 -13.83 0.37
CA ASN A 201 12.59 -15.03 0.48
C ASN A 201 13.91 -14.90 -0.29
N THR A 202 14.09 -13.83 -1.07
CA THR A 202 15.32 -13.58 -1.82
C THR A 202 16.36 -12.88 -0.94
N GLN A 203 17.50 -13.54 -0.72
CA GLN A 203 18.67 -12.93 -0.09
C GLN A 203 19.40 -12.03 -1.08
N VAL A 204 19.79 -10.83 -0.65
CA VAL A 204 20.41 -9.82 -1.51
C VAL A 204 21.74 -9.36 -0.92
N LYS A 205 22.77 -9.37 -1.75
CA LYS A 205 24.10 -8.82 -1.47
C LYS A 205 24.47 -7.83 -2.58
N VAL A 206 24.75 -6.58 -2.19
CA VAL A 206 25.15 -5.53 -3.13
C VAL A 206 26.66 -5.35 -3.06
N ILE A 207 27.33 -5.43 -4.21
CA ILE A 207 28.74 -5.10 -4.40
C ILE A 207 28.79 -3.71 -5.07
N PRO A 208 29.16 -2.64 -4.33
CA PRO A 208 29.08 -1.27 -4.83
C PRO A 208 30.00 -1.00 -6.02
N HIS A 209 31.26 -1.42 -5.93
CA HIS A 209 32.29 -1.16 -6.93
C HIS A 209 32.55 -2.40 -7.77
N HIS A 210 31.74 -2.60 -8.81
CA HIS A 210 31.93 -3.72 -9.71
C HIS A 210 32.65 -3.28 -10.98
N PRO A 211 33.86 -3.81 -11.27
CA PRO A 211 34.58 -3.46 -12.48
C PRO A 211 33.81 -3.89 -13.74
N VAL A 212 33.62 -2.95 -14.66
CA VAL A 212 33.00 -3.17 -15.95
C VAL A 212 33.89 -2.60 -17.05
N TRP A 213 34.01 -3.36 -18.13
CA TRP A 213 34.67 -2.90 -19.35
C TRP A 213 33.81 -1.85 -20.06
N MET A 214 34.40 -0.68 -20.31
CA MET A 214 33.77 0.42 -21.02
C MET A 214 34.58 0.79 -22.26
N PRO A 215 33.92 1.06 -23.40
CA PRO A 215 34.62 1.48 -24.60
C PRO A 215 35.24 2.87 -24.40
N VAL A 216 36.48 3.02 -24.85
CA VAL A 216 37.19 4.30 -24.80
C VAL A 216 36.80 5.13 -26.02
N ALA A 217 36.24 6.33 -25.79
CA ALA A 217 35.80 7.21 -26.87
C ALA A 217 36.97 7.71 -27.74
N GLU A 218 38.11 8.03 -27.11
CA GLU A 218 39.31 8.50 -27.79
C GLU A 218 40.52 7.68 -27.29
N PRO A 219 40.95 6.64 -28.03
CA PRO A 219 42.10 5.84 -27.64
C PRO A 219 43.38 6.66 -27.76
N ALA A 220 44.35 6.41 -26.87
CA ALA A 220 45.63 7.09 -26.90
C ALA A 220 46.36 6.87 -28.23
N ARG A 221 46.62 7.96 -28.95
CA ARG A 221 47.39 7.94 -30.20
C ARG A 221 48.64 8.80 -30.05
N MET A 222 49.79 8.24 -30.45
CA MET A 222 51.01 9.02 -30.59
C MET A 222 50.94 9.82 -31.88
N SER A 223 50.80 11.14 -31.77
CA SER A 223 50.82 12.08 -32.90
C SER A 223 51.84 13.19 -32.64
N ILE A 224 52.54 13.61 -33.70
CA ILE A 224 53.50 14.73 -33.66
C ILE A 224 52.76 16.08 -33.64
N ASN A 225 51.55 16.15 -34.20
CA ASN A 225 50.66 17.33 -34.16
C ASN A 225 49.37 16.93 -33.42
N GLY A 226 49.24 17.32 -32.15
CA GLY A 226 48.05 17.04 -31.33
C GLY A 226 48.07 15.69 -30.61
N GLY A 227 49.23 15.27 -30.08
CA GLY A 227 49.30 14.11 -29.18
C GLY A 227 48.73 14.41 -27.78
N MET A 228 48.14 13.40 -27.15
CA MET A 228 47.66 13.48 -25.77
C MET A 228 48.85 13.57 -24.80
N THR A 229 48.70 14.32 -23.70
CA THR A 229 49.75 14.45 -22.69
C THR A 229 49.56 13.45 -21.55
N LEU A 230 50.64 13.00 -20.90
CA LEU A 230 50.57 12.08 -19.75
C LEU A 230 49.74 12.65 -18.57
N GLY A 231 49.60 13.98 -18.48
CA GLY A 231 48.75 14.64 -17.48
C GLY A 231 47.25 14.39 -17.69
N GLU A 232 46.83 14.06 -18.91
CA GLU A 232 45.43 13.79 -19.29
C GLU A 232 45.04 12.32 -19.05
N ARG A 233 45.94 11.51 -18.48
CA ARG A 233 45.75 10.06 -18.22
C ARG A 233 45.27 9.31 -19.48
N PRO A 234 46.04 9.35 -20.58
CA PRO A 234 45.64 8.72 -21.83
C PRO A 234 45.53 7.20 -21.64
N ILE A 235 44.40 6.64 -22.08
CA ILE A 235 44.12 5.21 -21.96
C ILE A 235 44.57 4.51 -23.25
N LEU A 236 45.34 3.44 -23.09
CA LEU A 236 45.77 2.59 -24.20
C LEU A 236 44.71 1.51 -24.46
N GLY A 237 44.32 1.35 -25.73
CA GLY A 237 43.37 0.33 -26.18
C GLY A 237 41.96 0.86 -26.40
N ASP A 238 41.09 -0.06 -26.83
CA ASP A 238 39.70 0.26 -27.20
C ASP A 238 38.74 0.20 -25.99
N GLU A 239 39.17 -0.38 -24.86
CA GLU A 239 38.37 -0.57 -23.65
C GLU A 239 39.15 -0.28 -22.36
N VAL A 240 38.45 0.21 -21.33
CA VAL A 240 38.97 0.45 -19.98
C VAL A 240 38.09 -0.21 -18.92
N GLU A 241 38.71 -0.69 -17.85
CA GLU A 241 38.01 -1.19 -16.68
C GLU A 241 37.68 -0.03 -15.73
N ASP A 242 36.38 0.23 -15.50
CA ASP A 242 35.92 1.17 -14.47
C ASP A 242 35.08 0.45 -13.42
N ALA A 243 35.44 0.64 -12.15
CA ALA A 243 34.76 0.07 -10.99
C ALA A 243 33.79 1.04 -10.31
N ASN A 244 33.69 2.30 -10.75
CA ASN A 244 32.82 3.30 -10.13
C ASN A 244 31.45 3.43 -10.82
N TYR A 245 31.36 2.98 -12.07
CA TYR A 245 30.15 3.16 -12.88
C TYR A 245 29.01 2.21 -12.52
N CYS A 246 29.32 0.96 -12.17
CA CYS A 246 28.30 -0.09 -12.02
C CYS A 246 28.38 -0.79 -10.68
N MET A 247 27.22 -0.99 -10.05
CA MET A 247 27.06 -1.88 -8.92
C MET A 247 26.56 -3.26 -9.37
N ARG A 248 27.02 -4.31 -8.70
CA ARG A 248 26.53 -5.67 -8.92
C ARG A 248 25.62 -6.08 -7.77
N ILE A 249 24.40 -6.48 -8.10
CA ILE A 249 23.43 -6.99 -7.13
C ILE A 249 23.40 -8.51 -7.29
N GLU A 250 23.91 -9.23 -6.29
CA GLU A 250 23.83 -10.68 -6.21
C GLU A 250 22.61 -11.06 -5.37
N MET A 251 21.72 -11.84 -5.97
CA MET A 251 20.49 -12.32 -5.36
C MET A 251 20.55 -13.84 -5.28
N ASN A 252 20.01 -14.40 -4.20
CA ASN A 252 19.88 -15.85 -4.00
C ASN A 252 18.46 -16.16 -3.55
N THR A 253 17.74 -17.02 -4.27
CA THR A 253 16.38 -17.43 -3.90
C THR A 253 16.27 -18.95 -3.87
N GLU A 254 15.58 -19.46 -2.86
CA GLU A 254 15.25 -20.89 -2.71
C GLU A 254 13.78 -21.17 -3.04
N ASP A 255 13.00 -20.14 -3.38
CA ASP A 255 11.58 -20.25 -3.66
C ASP A 255 11.34 -20.38 -5.18
N ALA A 256 10.53 -21.37 -5.56
CA ALA A 256 10.21 -21.65 -6.96
C ALA A 256 9.39 -20.53 -7.60
N ASP A 257 8.48 -19.93 -6.85
CA ASP A 257 7.57 -18.90 -7.35
C ASP A 257 8.30 -17.57 -7.55
N GLU A 258 9.19 -17.19 -6.61
CA GLU A 258 10.08 -16.04 -6.79
C GLU A 258 11.05 -16.26 -7.96
N ALA A 259 11.64 -17.46 -8.09
CA ALA A 259 12.55 -17.79 -9.19
C ALA A 259 11.87 -17.62 -10.57
N LYS A 260 10.61 -18.06 -10.71
CA LYS A 260 9.81 -17.80 -11.92
C LYS A 260 9.49 -16.32 -12.11
N GLY A 261 9.20 -15.60 -11.02
CA GLY A 261 8.94 -14.17 -11.02
C GLY A 261 10.12 -13.31 -11.49
N TRP A 262 11.35 -13.79 -11.34
CA TRP A 262 12.57 -13.12 -11.82
C TRP A 262 12.86 -13.31 -13.31
N MET A 263 12.16 -14.23 -13.98
CA MET A 263 12.36 -14.51 -15.41
C MET A 263 11.97 -13.30 -16.30
N PRO A 264 12.39 -13.24 -17.57
CA PRO A 264 12.14 -12.10 -18.46
C PRO A 264 10.67 -11.68 -18.63
N ARG A 265 9.72 -12.60 -18.39
CA ARG A 265 8.27 -12.31 -18.40
C ARG A 265 7.65 -12.15 -17.01
N GLY A 266 8.43 -12.31 -15.96
CA GLY A 266 7.95 -12.27 -14.58
C GLY A 266 7.61 -10.86 -14.12
N GLN A 267 6.50 -10.73 -13.39
CA GLN A 267 6.04 -9.46 -12.85
C GLN A 267 7.03 -8.89 -11.83
N LEU A 268 7.65 -9.75 -11.02
CA LEU A 268 8.59 -9.36 -9.97
C LEU A 268 9.84 -8.69 -10.55
N ARG A 269 10.39 -9.20 -11.66
CA ARG A 269 11.47 -8.54 -12.40
C ARG A 269 11.05 -7.13 -12.82
N ARG A 270 9.89 -6.97 -13.48
CA ARG A 270 9.43 -5.65 -13.96
C ARG A 270 9.26 -4.65 -12.82
N ASP A 271 8.66 -5.11 -11.73
CA ASP A 271 8.38 -4.29 -10.55
C ASP A 271 9.67 -3.81 -9.88
N VAL A 272 10.63 -4.71 -9.66
CA VAL A 272 11.91 -4.36 -9.06
C VAL A 272 12.71 -3.41 -9.96
N PHE A 273 12.74 -3.66 -11.27
CA PHE A 273 13.43 -2.77 -12.20
C PHE A 273 12.81 -1.36 -12.20
N ALA A 274 11.48 -1.25 -12.20
CA ALA A 274 10.81 0.04 -12.13
C ALA A 274 11.07 0.75 -10.78
N LEU A 275 11.10 0.02 -9.66
CA LEU A 275 11.39 0.59 -8.34
C LEU A 275 12.85 1.06 -8.26
N LEU A 276 13.79 0.27 -8.77
CA LEU A 276 15.21 0.65 -8.84
C LEU A 276 15.45 1.83 -9.78
N LYS A 277 14.77 1.89 -10.93
CA LYS A 277 14.81 3.05 -11.83
C LYS A 277 14.30 4.32 -11.13
N THR A 278 13.22 4.20 -10.36
CA THR A 278 12.66 5.33 -9.59
C THR A 278 13.59 5.76 -8.45
N TYR A 279 14.23 4.80 -7.76
CA TYR A 279 15.12 5.08 -6.63
C TYR A 279 16.49 5.61 -7.04
N LEU A 280 17.20 4.90 -7.93
CA LEU A 280 18.56 5.25 -8.36
C LEU A 280 18.58 6.36 -9.41
N GLY A 281 17.44 6.64 -10.04
CA GLY A 281 17.28 7.67 -11.05
C GLY A 281 18.27 7.49 -12.21
N CYS A 282 19.04 8.56 -12.45
CA CYS A 282 19.96 8.64 -13.58
C CYS A 282 21.45 8.52 -13.21
N ASP A 283 21.78 8.25 -11.95
CA ASP A 283 23.16 8.44 -11.49
C ASP A 283 23.94 7.12 -11.47
N TYR A 284 23.26 6.00 -11.25
CA TYR A 284 23.92 4.70 -11.09
C TYR A 284 23.39 3.65 -12.06
N ASP A 285 24.28 2.75 -12.50
CA ASP A 285 23.89 1.56 -13.26
C ASP A 285 24.03 0.31 -12.38
N ALA A 286 23.07 -0.61 -12.49
CA ALA A 286 23.01 -1.81 -11.67
C ALA A 286 22.88 -3.06 -12.53
N SER A 287 23.73 -4.05 -12.27
CA SER A 287 23.73 -5.35 -12.92
C SER A 287 23.23 -6.43 -11.96
N LEU A 288 22.08 -7.04 -12.28
CA LEU A 288 21.39 -7.99 -11.42
C LEU A 288 21.76 -9.42 -11.81
N HIS A 289 22.22 -10.19 -10.82
CA HIS A 289 22.54 -11.61 -10.96
C HIS A 289 21.74 -12.40 -9.94
N LEU A 290 21.09 -13.48 -10.40
CA LEU A 290 20.36 -14.40 -9.55
C LEU A 290 21.09 -15.72 -9.48
N THR A 291 21.23 -16.24 -8.27
CA THR A 291 21.71 -17.59 -7.99
C THR A 291 20.51 -18.40 -7.53
N VAL A 292 20.25 -19.52 -8.20
CA VAL A 292 19.13 -20.42 -7.90
C VAL A 292 19.69 -21.83 -7.76
N PRO A 293 19.22 -22.64 -6.79
CA PRO A 293 19.59 -24.05 -6.74
C PRO A 293 19.03 -24.80 -7.94
N VAL A 294 19.81 -25.72 -8.51
CA VAL A 294 19.47 -26.43 -9.76
C VAL A 294 18.17 -27.22 -9.66
N ARG A 295 17.80 -27.64 -8.44
CA ARG A 295 16.51 -28.31 -8.12
C ARG A 295 15.26 -27.51 -8.51
N LEU A 296 15.36 -26.18 -8.62
CA LEU A 296 14.24 -25.30 -8.97
C LEU A 296 14.18 -24.97 -10.46
N LEU A 297 15.18 -25.38 -11.24
CA LEU A 297 15.21 -25.09 -12.67
C LEU A 297 14.24 -26.01 -13.41
N PRO A 298 13.46 -25.47 -14.36
CA PRO A 298 12.64 -26.28 -15.23
C PRO A 298 13.53 -27.18 -16.10
N ARG A 299 13.08 -28.42 -16.33
CA ARG A 299 13.83 -29.37 -17.16
C ARG A 299 13.76 -28.93 -18.62
N PRO A 300 14.88 -28.92 -19.36
CA PRO A 300 14.90 -28.44 -20.73
C PRO A 300 14.13 -29.40 -21.64
N ARG A 301 12.88 -29.06 -21.97
CA ARG A 301 12.04 -29.74 -22.97
C ARG A 301 11.76 -28.77 -24.12
N LEU A 302 12.03 -29.20 -25.35
CA LEU A 302 11.74 -28.39 -26.53
C LEU A 302 10.24 -28.09 -26.60
N GLY A 303 9.88 -26.81 -26.78
CA GLY A 303 8.50 -26.35 -26.89
C GLY A 303 7.87 -25.82 -25.58
N ASP A 304 8.59 -25.84 -24.47
CA ASP A 304 8.11 -25.26 -23.21
C ASP A 304 8.19 -23.71 -23.25
N PRO A 305 7.07 -22.98 -23.09
CA PRO A 305 7.05 -21.51 -23.18
C PRO A 305 7.79 -20.82 -22.03
N ASP A 306 8.10 -21.54 -20.95
CA ASP A 306 8.78 -20.99 -19.79
C ASP A 306 10.31 -21.09 -19.85
N LEU A 307 10.88 -21.63 -20.94
CA LEU A 307 12.34 -21.75 -21.14
C LEU A 307 12.91 -20.56 -21.93
N PHE A 308 13.90 -19.89 -21.33
CA PHE A 308 14.60 -18.74 -21.89
C PHE A 308 16.10 -19.06 -22.04
N SER A 309 16.59 -18.96 -23.27
CA SER A 309 18.01 -19.16 -23.59
C SER A 309 18.89 -18.13 -22.86
N GLY A 310 19.98 -18.58 -22.24
CA GLY A 310 20.86 -17.73 -21.42
C GLY A 310 20.35 -17.45 -20.00
N TYR A 311 19.15 -17.92 -19.65
CA TYR A 311 18.57 -17.83 -18.32
C TYR A 311 18.45 -19.20 -17.69
N ASN A 312 17.32 -19.89 -17.86
CA ASN A 312 16.96 -21.09 -17.08
C ASN A 312 17.25 -22.42 -17.79
N ILE A 313 17.89 -22.37 -18.96
CA ILE A 313 18.29 -23.57 -19.69
C ILE A 313 19.64 -24.04 -19.16
N MET A 314 19.63 -25.17 -18.45
CA MET A 314 20.83 -25.92 -18.11
C MET A 314 20.91 -27.18 -18.98
N LEU A 315 21.83 -27.19 -19.94
CA LEU A 315 22.00 -28.34 -20.84
C LEU A 315 22.52 -29.54 -20.06
N GLY A 316 21.89 -30.70 -20.29
CA GLY A 316 22.26 -31.96 -19.63
C GLY A 316 21.51 -32.25 -18.33
N LEU A 317 20.64 -31.35 -17.86
CA LEU A 317 19.78 -31.62 -16.70
C LEU A 317 18.75 -32.70 -17.08
N ARG A 318 18.89 -33.88 -16.46
CA ARG A 318 18.04 -35.06 -16.64
C ARG A 318 17.73 -35.65 -15.26
N ASP A 319 16.60 -36.34 -15.15
CA ASP A 319 16.12 -37.00 -13.93
C ASP A 319 17.18 -37.93 -13.29
N ASP A 320 18.05 -38.50 -14.12
CA ASP A 320 19.06 -39.47 -13.72
C ASP A 320 20.39 -38.84 -13.27
N ASN A 321 20.53 -37.51 -13.37
CA ASN A 321 21.83 -36.83 -13.24
C ASN A 321 21.84 -35.60 -12.32
N GLU A 322 20.89 -35.51 -11.37
CA GLU A 322 20.79 -34.38 -10.43
C GLU A 322 22.03 -34.29 -9.51
N ASP A 323 22.65 -35.42 -9.16
CA ASP A 323 23.81 -35.47 -8.24
C ASP A 323 25.16 -35.09 -8.88
N GLN A 324 25.29 -35.14 -10.22
CA GLN A 324 26.55 -34.78 -10.91
C GLN A 324 26.59 -33.31 -11.34
N MET A 325 25.47 -32.59 -11.19
CA MET A 325 25.35 -31.18 -11.56
C MET A 325 25.79 -30.25 -10.42
N PRO A 326 26.28 -29.04 -10.72
CA PRO A 326 26.55 -28.04 -9.70
C PRO A 326 25.28 -27.74 -8.88
N GLN A 327 25.44 -27.52 -7.58
CA GLN A 327 24.30 -27.32 -6.67
C GLN A 327 23.54 -26.01 -6.95
N THR A 328 24.21 -25.01 -7.52
CA THR A 328 23.63 -23.70 -7.83
C THR A 328 23.99 -23.25 -9.24
N MET A 329 23.06 -22.55 -9.87
CA MET A 329 23.24 -21.89 -11.16
C MET A 329 23.15 -20.38 -10.95
N ARG A 330 24.13 -19.64 -11.50
CA ARG A 330 24.12 -18.18 -11.52
C ARG A 330 23.73 -17.69 -12.91
N MET A 331 22.73 -16.84 -12.97
CA MET A 331 22.20 -16.25 -14.20
C MET A 331 22.19 -14.72 -14.11
N ARG A 332 22.36 -14.05 -15.25
CA ARG A 332 22.26 -12.59 -15.33
C ARG A 332 20.82 -12.23 -15.70
N ILE A 333 20.12 -11.49 -14.82
CA ILE A 333 18.73 -11.10 -15.08
C ILE A 333 18.66 -9.91 -16.04
N GLY A 334 19.58 -8.97 -15.91
CA GLY A 334 19.61 -7.77 -16.74
C GLY A 334 20.47 -6.66 -16.16
N LYS A 335 20.55 -5.56 -16.92
CA LYS A 335 21.22 -4.31 -16.53
C LYS A 335 20.16 -3.21 -16.52
N LEU A 336 20.14 -2.36 -15.50
CA LEU A 336 19.10 -1.33 -15.34
C LEU A 336 19.03 -0.37 -16.54
N ARG A 337 20.18 -0.06 -17.14
CA ARG A 337 20.34 0.83 -18.30
C ARG A 337 20.82 0.12 -19.57
N GLY A 338 20.84 -1.20 -19.58
CA GLY A 338 21.07 -1.94 -20.83
C GLY A 338 19.92 -1.68 -21.79
N ARG A 339 20.20 -1.64 -23.11
CA ARG A 339 19.13 -1.82 -24.09
C ARG A 339 18.38 -3.10 -23.69
N ASP A 340 17.07 -2.98 -23.51
CA ASP A 340 16.22 -4.11 -23.22
C ASP A 340 16.50 -5.17 -24.30
N PHE A 341 16.97 -6.35 -23.90
CA PHE A 341 17.09 -7.53 -24.77
C PHE A 341 15.70 -8.10 -25.13
N ASP A 342 14.66 -7.26 -25.11
CA ASP A 342 13.27 -7.59 -25.38
C ASP A 342 12.85 -7.22 -26.82
N GLU A 343 13.78 -6.75 -27.66
CA GLU A 343 13.61 -6.67 -29.13
C GLU A 343 14.55 -7.66 -29.82
N GLU A 344 14.22 -8.96 -29.75
CA GLU A 344 14.52 -9.96 -30.78
C GLU A 344 13.60 -11.18 -30.68
#